data_AF-A0A844I6X8-F1
#
_entry.id   AF-A0A844I6X8-F1
#
_cell.length_a   1.000
_cell.length_b   1.000
_cell.length_c   1.000
_cell.angle_alpha   90.00
_cell.angle_beta   90.00
_cell.angle_gamma   90.00
#
_symmetry.space_group_name_H-M   'P 1'
#
loop_
_entity.id
_entity.type
_entity.pdbx_description
1 polymer ?
#
loop_
_entity_poly.entity_id
_entity_poly.type
_entity_poly.pdbx_seq_one_letter_code
_entity_poly.pdbx_strand_id
1 'polypeptide(L)'
;MTSTEEPQDLNQRSEKIIQRLQDLSDIDIVVCSIVKAELFYGAMRTHNPAKTLQKQQEFLNRFISLKFDDECAVFYGEIRSKLAAKGTPIGNNDLHIAAIAIANNLTLITHNTREFSRIDNLKLEDWEI
;
A
#
# COMPACT_ATOMS: atom_id res chain seq x y z
N MET A 1 0.35 -25.35 21.74
CA MET A 1 1.80 -25.59 21.78
C MET A 1 2.44 -24.62 20.81
N THR A 2 3.39 -23.86 21.35
CA THR A 2 4.03 -22.60 20.92
C THR A 2 4.41 -22.53 19.43
N SER A 3 4.28 -21.40 18.75
CA SER A 3 5.25 -20.31 18.92
C SER A 3 4.60 -18.93 19.01
N THR A 4 4.85 -18.27 20.14
CA THR A 4 4.92 -16.83 20.31
C THR A 4 5.90 -16.25 19.28
N GLU A 5 5.41 -15.66 18.18
CA GLU A 5 6.21 -14.64 17.50
C GLU A 5 6.19 -13.41 18.40
N GLU A 6 7.32 -13.17 19.06
CA GLU A 6 7.51 -12.07 19.99
C GLU A 6 7.32 -10.70 19.30
N PRO A 7 6.97 -9.64 20.06
CA PRO A 7 6.94 -8.25 19.59
C PRO A 7 8.24 -7.74 18.94
N GLN A 8 9.36 -8.47 19.06
CA GLN A 8 10.67 -8.09 18.53
C GLN A 8 10.70 -8.09 16.99
N ASP A 9 10.02 -9.02 16.32
CA ASP A 9 10.08 -9.14 14.86
C ASP A 9 9.28 -8.02 14.15
N LEU A 10 8.16 -7.59 14.73
CA LEU A 10 7.40 -6.41 14.30
C LEU A 10 8.18 -5.11 14.46
N ASN A 11 8.96 -4.99 15.55
CA ASN A 11 9.81 -3.82 15.79
C ASN A 11 10.96 -3.75 14.77
N GLN A 12 11.61 -4.88 14.48
CA GLN A 12 12.72 -4.92 13.52
C GLN A 12 12.28 -4.69 12.07
N ARG A 13 11.11 -5.20 11.66
CA ARG A 13 10.50 -4.88 10.37
C ARG A 13 10.17 -3.39 10.24
N SER A 14 9.63 -2.81 11.32
CA SER A 14 9.36 -1.38 11.38
C SER A 14 10.64 -0.55 11.26
N GLU A 15 11.77 -0.99 11.83
CA GLU A 15 13.06 -0.29 11.74
C GLU A 15 13.59 -0.18 10.31
N LYS A 16 13.58 -1.27 9.53
CA LYS A 16 14.02 -1.23 8.11
C LYS A 16 13.19 -0.27 7.28
N ILE A 17 11.86 -0.32 7.44
CA ILE A 17 10.94 0.58 6.72
C ILE A 17 11.19 2.04 7.14
N ILE A 18 11.37 2.30 8.43
CA ILE A 18 11.68 3.64 8.95
C ILE A 18 13.00 4.15 8.35
N GLN A 19 14.03 3.32 8.28
CA GLN A 19 15.32 3.69 7.72
C GLN A 19 15.20 4.04 6.23
N ARG A 20 14.49 3.21 5.44
CA ARG A 20 14.20 3.51 4.03
C ARG A 20 13.42 4.81 3.84
N LEU A 21 12.44 5.08 4.71
CA LEU A 21 11.70 6.34 4.71
C LEU A 21 12.57 7.55 5.09
N GLN A 22 13.62 7.36 5.90
CA GLN A 22 14.57 8.42 6.27
C GLN A 22 15.59 8.71 5.16
N ASP A 23 15.95 7.70 4.37
CA ASP A 23 16.90 7.81 3.27
C ASP A 23 16.28 8.45 2.01
N LEU A 24 14.95 8.49 1.93
CA LEU A 24 14.20 9.08 0.82
C LEU A 24 13.72 10.50 1.14
N SER A 25 13.60 11.33 0.11
CA SER A 25 12.90 12.61 0.25
C SER A 25 11.39 12.37 0.29
N ASP A 26 10.66 13.16 1.08
CA ASP A 26 9.19 13.08 1.15
C ASP A 26 8.53 13.29 -0.25
N ILE A 27 9.23 13.94 -1.20
CA ILE A 27 8.74 14.12 -2.59
C ILE A 27 8.82 12.85 -3.44
N ASP A 28 9.66 11.90 -3.06
CA ASP A 28 9.84 10.62 -3.77
C ASP A 28 8.80 9.58 -3.32
N ILE A 29 8.02 9.89 -2.28
CA ILE A 29 7.02 9.00 -1.69
C ILE A 29 5.61 9.55 -1.95
N VAL A 30 4.77 8.68 -2.48
CA VAL A 30 3.36 8.97 -2.72
C VAL A 30 2.48 7.94 -2.02
N VAL A 31 1.31 8.38 -1.54
CA VAL A 31 0.31 7.50 -0.92
C VAL A 31 -1.02 7.67 -1.64
N CYS A 32 -1.58 6.61 -2.19
CA CYS A 32 -2.86 6.72 -2.87
C CYS A 32 -4.04 6.85 -1.88
N SER A 33 -5.15 7.41 -2.36
CA SER A 33 -6.35 7.64 -1.56
C SER A 33 -6.96 6.35 -1.00
N ILE A 34 -6.75 5.21 -1.66
CA ILE A 34 -7.25 3.90 -1.22
C ILE A 34 -6.53 3.46 0.06
N VAL A 35 -5.20 3.57 0.09
CA VAL A 35 -4.40 3.29 1.30
C VAL A 35 -4.78 4.24 2.45
N LYS A 36 -4.99 5.54 2.15
CA LYS A 36 -5.49 6.49 3.16
C LYS A 36 -6.85 6.07 3.73
N ALA A 37 -7.77 5.62 2.88
CA ALA A 37 -9.08 5.14 3.30
C ALA A 37 -8.98 3.93 4.25
N GLU A 38 -8.09 2.97 3.96
CA GLU A 38 -7.85 1.81 4.83
C GLU A 38 -7.27 2.23 6.19
N LEU A 39 -6.28 3.12 6.20
CA LEU A 39 -5.68 3.65 7.43
C LEU A 39 -6.70 4.43 8.27
N PHE A 40 -7.54 5.24 7.65
CA PHE A 40 -8.59 5.98 8.34
C PHE A 40 -9.68 5.06 8.86
N TYR A 41 -10.09 4.05 8.10
CA TYR A 41 -11.00 3.01 8.59
C TYR A 41 -10.42 2.27 9.81
N GLY A 42 -9.14 1.90 9.77
CA GLY A 42 -8.43 1.32 10.91
C GLY A 42 -8.42 2.24 12.12
N ALA A 43 -8.17 3.54 11.91
CA ALA A 43 -8.22 4.55 12.96
C ALA A 43 -9.61 4.65 13.60
N MET A 44 -10.68 4.59 12.82
CA MET A 44 -12.06 4.65 13.32
C MET A 44 -12.44 3.49 14.23
N ARG A 45 -11.70 2.37 14.17
CA ARG A 45 -11.97 1.16 14.95
C ARG A 45 -11.19 1.06 16.26
N THR A 46 -10.36 2.05 16.58
CA THR A 46 -9.56 2.03 17.82
C THR A 46 -10.37 2.51 19.04
N HIS A 47 -9.81 2.33 20.23
CA HIS A 47 -10.41 2.83 21.47
C HIS A 47 -10.48 4.37 21.54
N ASN A 48 -9.60 5.09 20.82
CA ASN A 48 -9.62 6.54 20.73
C ASN A 48 -9.46 6.99 19.25
N PRO A 49 -10.56 6.95 18.47
CA PRO A 49 -10.54 7.24 17.04
C PRO A 49 -9.98 8.62 16.68
N ALA A 50 -10.34 9.65 17.43
CA ALA A 50 -9.89 11.02 17.18
C ALA A 50 -8.36 11.13 17.27
N LYS A 51 -7.77 10.58 18.34
CA LYS A 51 -6.32 10.59 18.54
C LYS A 51 -5.59 9.77 17.47
N THR A 52 -6.09 8.59 17.11
CA THR A 52 -5.47 7.76 16.08
C THR A 52 -5.58 8.41 14.70
N LEU A 53 -6.74 8.96 14.35
CA LEU A 53 -6.95 9.63 13.08
C LEU A 53 -6.02 10.84 12.93
N GLN A 54 -5.89 11.67 13.97
CA GLN A 54 -4.99 12.82 13.95
C GLN A 54 -3.55 12.39 13.64
N LYS A 55 -3.04 11.36 14.33
CA LYS A 55 -1.69 10.84 14.06
C LYS A 55 -1.52 10.34 12.62
N GLN A 56 -2.52 9.62 12.09
CA GLN A 56 -2.49 9.15 10.70
C GLN A 56 -2.47 10.32 9.72
N GLN A 57 -3.28 11.36 9.96
CA GLN A 57 -3.29 12.56 9.12
C GLN A 57 -1.95 13.32 9.18
N GLU A 58 -1.40 13.52 10.37
CA GLU A 58 -0.09 14.18 10.55
C GLU A 58 1.01 13.46 9.77
N PHE A 59 1.03 12.13 9.80
CA PHE A 59 1.98 11.33 9.02
C PHE A 59 1.72 11.44 7.51
N LEU A 60 0.47 11.26 7.07
CA LEU A 60 0.10 11.20 5.66
C LEU A 60 0.11 12.56 4.94
N ASN A 61 0.09 13.67 5.67
CA ASN A 61 0.15 15.03 5.12
C ASN A 61 1.53 15.39 4.56
N ARG A 62 2.55 14.59 4.87
CA ARG A 62 3.91 14.74 4.32
C ARG A 62 4.03 14.28 2.86
N PHE A 63 3.12 13.40 2.42
CA PHE A 63 3.20 12.74 1.12
C PHE A 63 2.14 13.23 0.15
N ILE A 64 2.49 13.23 -1.14
CA ILE A 64 1.54 13.50 -2.21
C ILE A 64 0.46 12.40 -2.22
N SER A 65 -0.81 12.83 -2.32
CA SER A 65 -1.95 11.93 -2.36
C SER A 65 -2.43 11.69 -3.79
N LEU A 66 -2.23 10.50 -4.32
CA LEU A 66 -2.76 10.14 -5.64
C LEU A 66 -4.20 9.65 -5.55
N LYS A 67 -5.07 10.17 -6.41
CA LYS A 67 -6.48 9.77 -6.52
C LYS A 67 -6.63 8.64 -7.54
N PHE A 68 -7.72 7.90 -7.44
CA PHE A 68 -8.17 7.04 -8.52
C PHE A 68 -9.00 7.88 -9.51
N ASP A 69 -8.52 8.05 -10.74
CA ASP A 69 -9.18 8.81 -11.80
C ASP A 69 -9.43 7.94 -13.06
N ASP A 70 -9.88 8.57 -14.14
CA ASP A 70 -10.28 7.88 -15.37
C ASP A 70 -9.11 7.15 -16.05
N GLU A 71 -7.87 7.66 -15.93
CA GLU A 71 -6.69 6.96 -16.43
C GLU A 71 -6.44 5.69 -15.61
N CYS A 72 -6.56 5.77 -14.28
CA CYS A 72 -6.51 4.60 -13.41
C CYS A 72 -7.61 3.57 -13.75
N ALA A 73 -8.80 4.02 -14.15
CA ALA A 73 -9.91 3.14 -14.52
C ALA A 73 -9.61 2.26 -15.75
N VAL A 74 -8.84 2.77 -16.73
CA VAL A 74 -8.39 2.00 -17.89
C VAL A 74 -7.50 0.84 -17.43
N PHE A 75 -6.45 1.13 -16.66
CA PHE A 75 -5.54 0.10 -16.15
C PHE A 75 -6.23 -0.89 -15.21
N TYR A 76 -7.18 -0.43 -14.38
CA TYR A 76 -8.00 -1.30 -13.55
C TYR A 76 -8.72 -2.37 -14.38
N GLY A 77 -9.38 -1.98 -15.47
CA GLY A 77 -10.11 -2.90 -16.35
C GLY A 77 -9.18 -3.93 -17.00
N GLU A 78 -8.02 -3.48 -17.48
CA GLU A 78 -7.00 -4.36 -18.05
C GLU A 78 -6.46 -5.37 -17.04
N ILE A 79 -6.06 -4.93 -15.85
CA ILE A 79 -5.52 -5.80 -14.81
C ILE A 79 -6.59 -6.82 -14.39
N ARG A 80 -7.81 -6.36 -14.11
CA ARG A 80 -8.90 -7.21 -13.65
C ARG A 80 -9.26 -8.28 -14.66
N SER A 81 -9.38 -7.91 -15.94
CA SER A 81 -9.71 -8.87 -17.00
C SER A 81 -8.62 -9.94 -17.17
N LYS A 82 -7.34 -9.54 -17.14
CA LYS A 82 -6.20 -10.46 -17.22
C LYS A 82 -6.14 -11.43 -16.04
N LEU A 83 -6.29 -10.93 -14.81
CA LEU A 83 -6.30 -11.77 -13.62
C LEU A 83 -7.50 -12.71 -13.57
N ALA A 84 -8.68 -12.25 -13.99
CA ALA A 84 -9.88 -13.07 -14.08
C ALA A 84 -9.71 -14.20 -15.11
N ALA A 85 -9.15 -13.91 -16.29
CA ALA A 85 -8.87 -14.92 -17.31
C ALA A 85 -7.85 -15.97 -16.83
N LYS A 86 -6.89 -15.57 -15.98
CA LYS A 86 -5.91 -16.46 -15.34
C LYS A 86 -6.46 -17.22 -14.12
N GLY A 87 -7.67 -16.89 -13.64
CA GLY A 87 -8.25 -17.48 -12.42
C GLY A 87 -7.53 -17.08 -11.13
N THR A 88 -6.85 -15.94 -11.12
CA THR A 88 -5.98 -15.49 -10.02
C THR A 88 -6.33 -14.07 -9.55
N PRO A 89 -7.58 -13.82 -9.09
CA PRO A 89 -7.97 -12.51 -8.61
C PRO A 89 -7.11 -12.05 -7.41
N ILE A 90 -7.09 -10.74 -7.19
CA ILE A 90 -6.53 -10.09 -6.01
C ILE A 90 -7.61 -9.27 -5.29
N GLY A 91 -7.28 -8.73 -4.11
CA GLY A 91 -8.19 -7.88 -3.36
C GLY A 91 -8.71 -6.69 -4.18
N ASN A 92 -9.97 -6.29 -3.93
CA ASN A 92 -10.57 -5.17 -4.66
C ASN A 92 -9.80 -3.86 -4.44
N ASN A 93 -9.33 -3.58 -3.22
CA ASN A 93 -8.52 -2.39 -2.94
C ASN A 93 -7.14 -2.50 -3.58
N ASP A 94 -6.49 -3.66 -3.49
CA ASP A 94 -5.20 -3.94 -4.13
C ASP A 94 -5.25 -3.69 -5.64
N LEU A 95 -6.36 -4.04 -6.28
CA LEU A 95 -6.57 -3.78 -7.70
C LEU A 95 -6.61 -2.29 -8.03
N HIS A 96 -7.23 -1.45 -7.18
CA HIS A 96 -7.20 0.01 -7.35
C HIS A 96 -5.78 0.55 -7.09
N ILE A 97 -5.09 0.05 -6.07
CA ILE A 97 -3.72 0.45 -5.73
C ILE A 97 -2.77 0.16 -6.90
N ALA A 98 -2.83 -1.05 -7.46
CA ALA A 98 -2.03 -1.44 -8.61
C ALA A 98 -2.32 -0.59 -9.86
N ALA A 99 -3.59 -0.29 -10.12
CA ALA A 99 -3.99 0.56 -11.23
C ALA A 99 -3.42 1.99 -11.10
N ILE A 100 -3.47 2.58 -9.90
CA ILE A 100 -2.88 3.90 -9.63
C ILE A 100 -1.36 3.85 -9.82
N ALA A 101 -0.69 2.81 -9.32
CA ALA A 101 0.75 2.65 -9.45
C ALA A 101 1.18 2.57 -10.94
N ILE A 102 0.49 1.77 -11.74
CA ILE A 102 0.79 1.63 -13.17
C ILE A 102 0.49 2.93 -13.93
N ALA A 103 -0.66 3.55 -13.70
CA ALA A 103 -1.05 4.81 -14.36
C ALA A 103 -0.01 5.93 -14.15
N ASN A 104 0.63 5.94 -12.98
CA ASN A 104 1.62 6.95 -12.62
C ASN A 104 3.07 6.47 -12.81
N ASN A 105 3.30 5.29 -13.43
CA ASN A 105 4.61 4.69 -13.67
C ASN A 105 5.48 4.51 -12.39
N LEU A 106 4.83 4.18 -11.27
CA LEU A 106 5.45 4.07 -9.96
C LEU A 106 5.91 2.66 -9.63
N THR A 107 6.82 2.56 -8.65
CA THR A 107 7.13 1.32 -7.95
C THR A 107 6.20 1.19 -6.74
N LEU A 108 5.48 0.07 -6.64
CA LEU A 108 4.64 -0.22 -5.48
C LEU A 108 5.47 -0.91 -4.40
N ILE A 109 5.54 -0.26 -3.22
CA ILE A 109 6.17 -0.82 -2.04
C ILE A 109 5.14 -1.67 -1.28
N THR A 110 5.39 -2.98 -1.14
CA THR A 110 4.46 -3.89 -0.46
C THR A 110 5.13 -5.18 0.00
N HIS A 111 4.74 -5.68 1.17
CA HIS A 111 5.10 -7.02 1.64
C HIS A 111 4.23 -8.12 1.00
N ASN A 112 3.09 -7.76 0.38
CA ASN A 112 2.21 -8.70 -0.32
C ASN A 112 2.69 -8.96 -1.76
N THR A 113 4.00 -9.13 -1.94
CA THR A 113 4.63 -9.33 -3.26
C THR A 113 4.04 -10.52 -4.02
N ARG A 114 3.60 -11.56 -3.32
CA ARG A 114 2.97 -12.77 -3.90
C ARG A 114 1.69 -12.48 -4.68
N GLU A 115 0.87 -11.53 -4.25
CA GLU A 115 -0.37 -11.20 -4.98
C GLU A 115 -0.11 -10.20 -6.09
N PHE A 116 0.66 -9.14 -5.80
CA PHE A 116 0.95 -8.09 -6.77
C PHE A 116 1.85 -8.55 -7.91
N SER A 117 2.74 -9.52 -7.71
CA SER A 117 3.60 -10.09 -8.77
C SER A 117 2.83 -10.78 -9.90
N ARG A 118 1.52 -11.01 -9.73
CA ARG A 118 0.64 -11.57 -10.77
C ARG A 118 0.23 -10.53 -11.82
N ILE A 119 0.47 -9.26 -11.53
CA ILE A 119 0.11 -8.12 -12.38
C ILE A 119 1.27 -7.82 -13.32
N ASP A 120 1.01 -7.94 -14.61
CA ASP A 120 2.00 -7.65 -15.65
C ASP A 120 2.35 -6.15 -15.62
N ASN A 121 3.64 -5.81 -15.77
CA ASN A 121 4.21 -4.45 -15.79
C ASN A 121 4.11 -3.63 -14.48
N LEU A 122 3.70 -4.24 -13.37
CA LEU A 122 3.77 -3.57 -12.06
C LEU A 122 5.18 -3.68 -11.47
N LYS A 123 5.85 -2.55 -11.24
CA LYS A 123 7.13 -2.51 -10.52
C LYS A 123 6.87 -2.71 -9.03
N LEU A 124 7.64 -3.59 -8.40
CA LEU A 124 7.47 -3.95 -6.99
C LEU A 124 8.80 -3.89 -6.26
N GLU A 125 8.74 -3.40 -5.04
CA GLU A 125 9.81 -3.51 -4.06
C GLU A 125 9.22 -3.94 -2.72
N ASP A 126 9.97 -4.79 -2.01
CA ASP A 126 9.68 -5.15 -0.63
C ASP A 126 10.79 -4.58 0.24
N TRP A 127 10.43 -3.71 1.18
CA TRP A 127 11.37 -3.07 2.10
C TRP A 127 11.56 -3.86 3.40
N GLU A 128 10.84 -4.96 3.60
CA GLU A 128 11.00 -5.83 4.77
C GLU A 128 12.11 -6.89 4.58
N ILE A 129 12.49 -7.18 3.33
CA ILE A 129 13.52 -8.17 2.95
C ILE A 129 14.93 -7.65 3.26
#